data_AF-A0A4V1ZT96-F1
#
_entry.id   AF-A0A4V1ZT96-F1
#
_cell.length_a   1.000
_cell.length_b   1.000
_cell.length_c   1.000
_cell.angle_alpha   90.00
_cell.angle_beta   90.00
_cell.angle_gamma   90.00
#
_symmetry.space_group_name_H-M   'P 1'
#
loop_
_entity.id
_entity.type
_entity.pdbx_description
1 polymer ?
#
loop_
_entity_poly.entity_id
_entity_poly.type
_entity_poly.pdbx_seq_one_letter_code
_entity_poly.pdbx_strand_id
1 'polypeptide(L)'
;SLALLLVGLALDYYKAGFFTGYVRPIWYGVAFVLVGWNVVKAAVLSIPSGNIFNEFLLMSIATLGAFAIGEYPEGVAVMLFYTVGELFQDAAVNRAKRSIKALLEIQATEVAVLRGGQRLVLDPKKVVVGDVIEVKPGEKVALDGTLQSERGSFNTAALTGESVPQTKRQGEAVLAGMINQDMLSQITVTAAFKDTKLSKILALVQDAVGRKAKTQQFITKFAKIYTPIVVVLAVGLTLVPYFVVQDYVFRDWLYRALVFLVISCPCALVVSIPLGYFGGIGAASRQGILFKGSNFLDTIREMDTVVMDKTGTLTKGVFAVQQVQPAAGLDAAGFLHLVAGLESKSTHPIAKAVVAHVDAQGAGPAVGDVEEIAGHGLRGTVDGRQVLAGNTKLLQKFSIAYPPEIDRIDDSIVVTAVDGQYAGYLTVADEEKEDAAQAVRELKAQGITKIVMLSGDKDSIVQRVAKTLGITEAHGGLLPEDKARYVEQYKAE
;
A
#
# COMPACT_ATOMS: atom_id res chain seq x y z
N SER A 1 28.95 16.34 -22.64
CA SER A 1 29.21 17.67 -22.04
C SER A 1 30.45 17.68 -21.15
N LEU A 2 30.54 16.87 -20.09
CA LEU A 2 31.75 16.80 -19.21
C LEU A 2 33.07 16.68 -20.00
N ALA A 3 33.17 15.74 -20.95
CA ALA A 3 34.35 15.60 -21.79
C ALA A 3 34.67 16.87 -22.60
N LEU A 4 33.65 17.54 -23.16
CA LEU A 4 33.83 18.80 -23.91
C LEU A 4 34.28 19.93 -23.00
N LEU A 5 33.75 20.02 -21.77
CA LEU A 5 34.19 21.00 -20.77
C LEU A 5 35.67 20.78 -20.39
N LEU A 6 36.05 19.54 -20.05
CA LEU A 6 37.42 19.21 -19.65
C LEU A 6 38.42 19.43 -20.79
N VAL A 7 38.08 19.02 -22.01
CA VAL A 7 38.91 19.26 -23.19
C VAL A 7 38.99 20.75 -23.50
N GLY A 8 37.88 21.50 -23.41
CA GLY A 8 37.88 22.94 -23.59
C GLY A 8 38.79 23.67 -22.58
N LEU A 9 38.70 23.31 -21.31
CA LEU A 9 39.55 23.86 -20.25
C LEU A 9 41.03 23.52 -20.48
N ALA A 10 41.34 22.30 -20.92
CA ALA A 10 42.71 21.93 -21.29
C ALA A 10 43.21 22.77 -22.47
N LEU A 11 42.39 22.97 -23.51
CA LEU A 11 42.74 23.79 -24.67
C LEU A 11 42.95 25.28 -24.30
N ASP A 12 42.14 25.82 -23.39
CA ASP A 12 42.32 27.16 -22.82
C ASP A 12 43.63 27.25 -22.01
N TYR A 13 43.93 26.23 -21.18
CA TYR A 13 45.15 26.18 -20.36
C TYR A 13 46.42 26.09 -21.21
N TYR A 14 46.44 25.23 -22.22
CA TYR A 14 47.57 25.06 -23.14
C TYR A 14 47.64 26.14 -24.23
N LYS A 15 46.70 27.11 -24.26
CA LYS A 15 46.62 28.18 -25.25
C LYS A 15 46.71 27.67 -26.69
N ALA A 16 45.94 26.62 -27.00
CA ALA A 16 45.95 26.02 -28.33
C ALA A 16 45.55 27.05 -29.41
N GLY A 17 46.42 27.27 -30.40
CA GLY A 17 46.24 28.37 -31.37
C GLY A 17 44.93 28.30 -32.18
N PHE A 18 44.41 27.10 -32.44
CA PHE A 18 43.13 26.90 -33.13
C PHE A 18 41.90 27.13 -32.23
N PHE A 19 42.09 27.16 -30.90
CA PHE A 19 41.02 27.33 -29.92
C PHE A 19 40.78 28.81 -29.60
N THR A 20 40.69 29.62 -30.66
CA THR A 20 40.51 31.07 -30.59
C THR A 20 39.38 31.50 -31.54
N GLY A 21 38.94 32.76 -31.45
CA GLY A 21 37.86 33.29 -32.28
C GLY A 21 36.53 32.56 -32.07
N TYR A 22 35.89 32.13 -33.17
CA TYR A 22 34.57 31.47 -33.15
C TYR A 22 34.61 30.02 -32.66
N VAL A 23 35.77 29.36 -32.68
CA VAL A 23 35.90 27.95 -32.28
C VAL A 23 35.60 27.77 -30.80
N ARG A 24 36.11 28.68 -29.96
CA ARG A 24 35.91 28.67 -28.51
C ARG A 24 34.43 28.76 -28.08
N PRO A 25 33.63 29.77 -28.49
CA PRO A 25 32.22 29.85 -28.13
C PRO A 25 31.38 28.72 -28.73
N ILE A 26 31.69 28.24 -29.94
CA ILE A 26 30.97 27.10 -30.54
C ILE A 26 31.21 25.83 -29.72
N TRP A 27 32.46 25.57 -29.32
CA TRP A 27 32.82 24.39 -28.52
C TRP A 27 32.06 24.34 -27.20
N TYR A 28 32.11 25.43 -26.42
CA TYR A 28 31.38 25.52 -25.16
C TYR A 28 29.86 25.62 -25.37
N GLY A 29 29.40 26.22 -26.48
CA GLY A 29 27.99 26.25 -26.85
C GLY A 29 27.42 24.86 -27.09
N VAL A 30 28.14 23.99 -27.80
CA VAL A 30 27.76 22.57 -27.97
C VAL A 30 27.76 21.85 -26.61
N ALA A 31 28.78 22.09 -25.78
CA ALA A 31 28.84 21.52 -24.44
C ALA A 31 27.64 21.95 -23.57
N PHE A 32 27.24 23.22 -23.66
CA PHE A 32 26.10 23.81 -22.96
C PHE A 32 24.78 23.21 -23.43
N VAL A 33 24.51 23.16 -24.74
CA VAL A 33 23.24 22.66 -25.28
C VAL A 33 22.96 21.23 -24.82
N LEU A 34 23.97 20.38 -24.72
CA LEU A 34 23.81 18.99 -24.27
C LEU A 34 23.28 18.84 -22.83
N VAL A 35 23.49 19.83 -21.95
CA VAL A 35 23.07 19.76 -20.53
C VAL A 35 22.04 20.83 -20.16
N GLY A 36 22.16 22.02 -20.74
CA GLY A 36 21.32 23.18 -20.44
C GLY A 36 20.03 23.26 -21.26
N TRP A 37 19.88 22.50 -22.36
CA TRP A 37 18.70 22.61 -23.22
C TRP A 37 17.39 22.34 -22.47
N ASN A 38 17.35 21.30 -21.65
CA ASN A 38 16.16 20.95 -20.87
C ASN A 38 15.81 22.05 -19.86
N VAL A 39 16.81 22.64 -19.22
CA VAL A 39 16.64 23.74 -18.25
C VAL A 39 16.13 25.00 -18.93
N VAL A 40 16.74 25.42 -20.05
CA VAL A 40 16.31 26.60 -20.81
C VAL A 40 14.90 26.39 -21.36
N LYS A 41 14.60 25.19 -21.89
CA LYS A 41 13.26 24.84 -22.36
C LYS A 41 12.24 24.90 -21.22
N ALA A 42 12.57 24.39 -20.04
CA ALA A 42 11.70 24.45 -18.86
C ALA A 42 11.46 25.89 -18.39
N ALA A 43 12.48 26.75 -18.43
CA ALA A 43 12.36 28.17 -18.12
C ALA A 43 11.38 28.87 -19.08
N VAL A 44 11.52 28.65 -20.39
CA VAL A 44 10.64 29.25 -21.41
C VAL A 44 9.20 28.76 -21.27
N LEU A 45 8.99 27.45 -21.07
CA LEU A 45 7.66 26.86 -20.89
C LEU A 45 6.99 27.30 -19.58
N SER A 46 7.75 27.82 -18.61
CA SER A 46 7.21 28.31 -17.34
C SER A 46 6.71 29.76 -17.41
N ILE A 47 6.99 30.48 -18.50
CA ILE A 47 6.57 31.88 -18.68
C ILE A 47 5.04 32.00 -18.82
N PRO A 48 4.36 31.21 -19.68
CA PRO A 48 2.91 31.33 -19.87
C PRO A 48 2.08 30.90 -18.65
N SER A 49 2.63 30.07 -17.77
CA SER A 49 1.94 29.56 -16.58
C SER A 49 2.00 30.53 -15.38
N GLY A 50 2.60 31.71 -15.55
CA GLY A 50 2.78 32.70 -14.47
C GLY A 50 3.83 32.31 -13.43
N ASN A 51 4.50 31.16 -13.57
CA ASN A 51 5.57 30.69 -12.68
C ASN A 51 6.95 31.12 -13.21
N ILE A 52 7.08 32.42 -13.52
CA ILE A 52 8.25 32.99 -14.19
C ILE A 52 9.48 32.94 -13.27
N PHE A 53 9.32 33.28 -12.00
CA PHE A 53 10.42 33.33 -11.02
C PHE A 53 10.68 31.96 -10.39
N ASN A 54 11.29 31.07 -11.16
CA ASN A 54 11.71 29.75 -10.69
C ASN A 54 13.22 29.53 -10.89
N GLU A 55 13.73 28.41 -10.39
CA GLU A 55 15.15 28.05 -10.48
C GLU A 55 15.65 27.90 -11.91
N PHE A 56 14.82 27.40 -12.84
CA PHE A 56 15.19 27.26 -14.24
C PHE A 56 15.43 28.62 -14.89
N LEU A 57 14.62 29.63 -14.55
CA LEU A 57 14.85 30.99 -15.02
C LEU A 57 16.15 31.56 -14.46
N LEU A 58 16.38 31.42 -13.15
CA LEU A 58 17.59 31.92 -12.48
C LEU A 58 18.85 31.33 -13.12
N MET A 59 18.88 30.00 -13.28
CA MET A 59 19.97 29.30 -13.94
C MET A 59 20.14 29.73 -15.39
N SER A 60 19.05 29.84 -16.15
CA SER A 60 19.11 30.24 -17.56
C SER A 60 19.69 31.64 -17.72
N ILE A 61 19.22 32.62 -16.93
CA ILE A 61 19.73 34.00 -16.96
C ILE A 61 21.20 34.03 -16.57
N ALA A 62 21.58 33.33 -15.49
CA ALA A 62 22.95 33.31 -15.00
C ALA A 62 23.91 32.71 -16.05
N THR A 63 23.56 31.58 -16.66
CA THR A 63 24.44 30.91 -17.62
C THR A 63 24.46 31.59 -18.99
N LEU A 64 23.32 32.11 -19.47
CA LEU A 64 23.29 32.87 -20.72
C LEU A 64 24.01 34.22 -20.55
N GLY A 65 23.89 34.84 -19.39
CA GLY A 65 24.66 36.04 -19.03
C GLY A 65 26.16 35.75 -18.97
N ALA A 66 26.59 34.63 -18.40
CA ALA A 66 28.00 34.21 -18.40
C ALA A 66 28.54 34.04 -19.82
N PHE A 67 27.75 33.43 -20.71
CA PHE A 67 28.07 33.35 -22.14
C PHE A 67 28.18 34.74 -22.79
N ALA A 68 27.31 35.68 -22.44
CA ALA A 68 27.34 37.03 -23.00
C ALA A 68 28.60 37.83 -22.63
N ILE A 69 29.25 37.50 -21.50
CA ILE A 69 30.47 38.18 -21.03
C ILE A 69 31.78 37.41 -21.32
N GLY A 70 31.68 36.28 -22.03
CA GLY A 70 32.82 35.47 -22.47
C GLY A 70 33.27 34.37 -21.51
N GLU A 71 32.54 34.17 -20.41
CA GLU A 71 32.75 33.19 -19.34
C GLU A 71 31.99 31.89 -19.68
N TYR A 72 32.36 31.29 -20.82
CA TYR A 72 31.72 30.10 -21.34
C TYR A 72 31.93 28.84 -20.48
N PRO A 73 33.16 28.55 -19.96
CA PRO A 73 33.39 27.39 -19.11
C PRO A 73 32.49 27.37 -17.87
N GLU A 74 32.28 28.53 -17.25
CA GLU A 74 31.47 28.73 -16.05
C GLU A 74 30.01 28.39 -16.32
N GLY A 75 29.45 28.90 -17.42
CA GLY A 75 28.08 28.61 -17.83
C GLY A 75 27.84 27.12 -18.10
N VAL A 76 28.82 26.44 -18.71
CA VAL A 76 28.76 24.99 -18.94
C VAL A 76 28.89 24.21 -17.63
N ALA A 77 29.81 24.60 -16.74
CA ALA A 77 30.05 23.93 -15.47
C ALA A 77 28.81 23.98 -14.57
N VAL A 78 28.14 25.13 -14.46
CA VAL A 78 26.91 25.29 -13.66
C VAL A 78 25.81 24.34 -14.14
N MET A 79 25.54 24.29 -15.45
CA MET A 79 24.54 23.37 -16.00
C MET A 79 24.93 21.91 -15.80
N LEU A 80 26.21 21.59 -15.98
CA LEU A 80 26.70 20.22 -15.80
C LEU A 80 26.52 19.74 -14.36
N PHE A 81 26.90 20.54 -13.36
CA PHE A 81 26.74 20.18 -11.95
C PHE A 81 25.27 20.02 -11.57
N TYR A 82 24.40 20.90 -12.07
CA TYR A 82 22.95 20.77 -11.88
C TYR A 82 22.43 19.44 -12.46
N THR A 83 22.75 19.12 -13.72
CA THR A 83 22.29 17.89 -14.35
C THR A 83 22.80 16.65 -13.62
N VAL A 84 24.04 16.67 -13.12
CA VAL A 84 24.57 15.58 -12.29
C VAL A 84 23.75 15.43 -11.00
N GLY A 85 23.44 16.53 -10.31
CA GLY A 85 22.59 16.52 -9.12
C GLY A 85 21.19 15.97 -9.40
N GLU A 86 20.56 16.40 -10.50
CA GLU A 86 19.26 15.90 -10.96
C GLU A 86 19.29 14.40 -11.25
N LEU A 87 20.33 13.91 -11.93
CA LEU A 87 20.50 12.48 -12.21
C LEU A 87 20.54 11.63 -10.92
N PHE A 88 21.25 12.10 -9.89
CA PHE A 88 21.27 11.42 -8.59
C PHE A 88 19.90 11.43 -7.91
N GLN A 89 19.19 12.57 -7.97
CA GLN A 89 17.83 12.68 -7.44
C GLN A 89 16.90 11.69 -8.15
N ASP A 90 16.86 11.71 -9.48
CA ASP A 90 15.99 10.85 -10.28
C ASP A 90 16.29 9.37 -10.05
N ALA A 91 17.58 9.00 -9.98
CA ALA A 91 17.98 7.64 -9.65
C ALA A 91 17.45 7.19 -8.29
N ALA A 92 17.53 8.04 -7.26
CA ALA A 92 17.03 7.73 -5.92
C ALA A 92 15.50 7.61 -5.89
N VAL A 93 14.78 8.55 -6.52
CA VAL A 93 13.31 8.54 -6.62
C VAL A 93 12.84 7.29 -7.38
N ASN A 94 13.47 6.97 -8.51
CA ASN A 94 13.12 5.80 -9.31
C ASN A 94 13.43 4.49 -8.60
N ARG A 95 14.45 4.45 -7.73
CA ARG A 95 14.71 3.29 -6.87
C ARG A 95 13.60 3.10 -5.85
N ALA A 96 13.15 4.15 -5.19
CA ALA A 96 12.02 4.10 -4.26
C ALA A 96 10.73 3.63 -4.95
N LYS A 97 10.42 4.20 -6.13
CA LYS A 97 9.27 3.79 -6.95
C LYS A 97 9.32 2.32 -7.34
N ARG A 98 10.50 1.78 -7.67
CA ARG A 98 10.67 0.35 -7.97
C ARG A 98 10.38 -0.53 -6.75
N SER A 99 10.84 -0.17 -5.56
CA SER A 99 10.54 -0.90 -4.32
C SER A 99 9.04 -0.94 -4.02
N ILE A 100 8.34 0.19 -4.21
CA ILE A 100 6.88 0.25 -4.08
C ILE A 100 6.20 -0.65 -5.11
N LYS A 101 6.62 -0.59 -6.38
CA LYS A 101 6.04 -1.40 -7.45
C LYS A 101 6.21 -2.90 -7.19
N ALA A 102 7.37 -3.32 -6.66
CA ALA A 102 7.63 -4.72 -6.34
C ALA A 102 6.69 -5.27 -5.26
N LEU A 103 6.30 -4.46 -4.26
CA LEU A 103 5.30 -4.84 -3.27
C LEU A 103 3.88 -4.92 -3.83
N LEU A 104 3.59 -4.19 -4.91
CA LEU A 104 2.28 -4.10 -5.55
C LEU A 104 2.11 -5.10 -6.71
N GLU A 105 3.14 -5.88 -7.06
CA GLU A 105 3.13 -6.78 -8.21
C GLU A 105 2.35 -8.08 -7.89
N ILE A 106 1.03 -7.89 -7.75
CA ILE A 106 0.04 -8.94 -7.51
C ILE A 106 -0.55 -9.43 -8.85
N GLN A 107 -0.35 -8.71 -9.94
CA GLN A 107 -0.96 -8.99 -11.23
C GLN A 107 -0.33 -10.21 -11.91
N ALA A 108 -1.17 -11.06 -12.52
CA ALA A 108 -0.71 -12.13 -13.38
C ALA A 108 -0.09 -11.54 -14.66
N THR A 109 0.98 -12.16 -15.17
CA THR A 109 1.68 -11.74 -16.39
C THR A 109 1.11 -12.39 -17.65
N GLU A 110 0.43 -13.53 -17.50
CA GLU A 110 -0.15 -14.31 -18.58
C GLU A 110 -1.53 -14.84 -18.17
N VAL A 111 -2.42 -14.98 -19.14
CA VAL A 111 -3.72 -15.62 -18.93
C VAL A 111 -4.01 -16.61 -20.06
N ALA A 112 -4.54 -17.78 -19.70
CA ALA A 112 -5.07 -18.74 -20.66
C ALA A 112 -6.49 -18.32 -21.06
N VAL A 113 -6.70 -18.05 -22.35
CA VAL A 113 -7.99 -17.67 -22.93
C VAL A 113 -8.48 -18.79 -23.84
N LEU A 114 -9.78 -19.10 -23.74
CA LEU A 114 -10.45 -20.04 -24.62
C LEU A 114 -11.21 -19.27 -25.71
N ARG A 115 -10.68 -19.28 -26.95
CA ARG A 115 -11.33 -18.66 -28.11
C ARG A 115 -11.52 -19.69 -29.21
N GLY A 116 -12.75 -19.85 -29.70
CA GLY A 116 -13.05 -20.81 -30.78
C GLY A 116 -12.68 -22.25 -30.47
N GLY A 117 -12.74 -22.65 -29.19
CA GLY A 117 -12.36 -23.99 -28.72
C GLY A 117 -10.84 -24.23 -28.61
N GLN A 118 -10.00 -23.24 -28.90
CA GLN A 118 -8.55 -23.32 -28.72
C GLN A 118 -8.10 -22.52 -27.50
N ARG A 119 -7.15 -23.10 -26.77
CA ARG A 119 -6.52 -22.50 -25.59
C ARG A 119 -5.29 -21.69 -26.03
N LEU A 120 -5.34 -20.37 -25.83
CA LEU A 120 -4.26 -19.44 -26.17
C LEU A 120 -3.74 -18.77 -24.89
N VAL A 121 -2.42 -18.65 -24.75
CA VAL A 121 -1.82 -17.88 -23.65
C VAL A 121 -1.56 -16.46 -24.14
N LEU A 122 -2.17 -15.48 -23.49
CA LEU A 122 -2.11 -14.07 -23.88
C LEU A 122 -1.68 -13.19 -22.69
N ASP A 123 -1.06 -12.05 -22.99
CA ASP A 123 -0.92 -10.96 -22.03
C ASP A 123 -2.34 -10.48 -21.62
N PRO A 124 -2.64 -10.32 -20.31
CA PRO A 124 -3.94 -9.86 -19.82
C PRO A 124 -4.46 -8.57 -20.49
N LYS A 125 -3.57 -7.71 -20.99
CA LYS A 125 -3.93 -6.48 -21.71
C LYS A 125 -4.54 -6.72 -23.10
N LYS A 126 -4.35 -7.91 -23.68
CA LYS A 126 -4.86 -8.30 -25.00
C LYS A 126 -6.18 -9.07 -24.94
N VAL A 127 -6.65 -9.36 -23.73
CA VAL A 127 -7.92 -10.06 -23.47
C VAL A 127 -9.06 -9.05 -23.57
N VAL A 128 -10.17 -9.46 -24.17
CA VAL A 128 -11.34 -8.60 -24.36
C VAL A 128 -12.49 -9.05 -23.46
N VAL A 129 -13.41 -8.13 -23.17
CA VAL A 129 -14.63 -8.44 -22.42
C VAL A 129 -15.45 -9.49 -23.19
N GLY A 130 -15.96 -10.49 -22.47
CA GLY A 130 -16.67 -11.64 -23.04
C GLY A 130 -15.78 -12.85 -23.34
N ASP A 131 -14.45 -12.71 -23.30
CA ASP A 131 -13.55 -13.88 -23.37
C ASP A 131 -13.75 -14.79 -22.15
N VAL A 132 -13.55 -16.10 -22.34
CA VAL A 132 -13.48 -17.07 -21.24
C VAL A 132 -12.03 -17.33 -20.91
N ILE A 133 -11.63 -17.04 -19.67
CA ILE A 133 -10.30 -17.35 -19.16
C ILE A 133 -10.33 -18.60 -18.29
N GLU A 134 -9.25 -19.38 -18.35
CA GLU A 134 -9.03 -20.54 -17.50
C GLU A 134 -8.01 -20.22 -16.42
N VAL A 135 -8.37 -20.49 -15.17
CA VAL A 135 -7.51 -20.27 -14.00
C VAL A 135 -7.34 -21.60 -13.27
N LYS A 136 -6.11 -22.13 -13.22
CA LYS A 136 -5.80 -23.38 -12.51
C LYS A 136 -5.71 -23.16 -10.99
N PRO A 137 -5.78 -24.24 -10.19
CA PRO A 137 -5.44 -24.16 -8.77
C PRO A 137 -4.05 -23.56 -8.55
N GLY A 138 -3.94 -22.63 -7.61
CA GLY A 138 -2.73 -21.85 -7.33
C GLY A 138 -2.51 -20.65 -8.27
N GLU A 139 -3.22 -20.54 -9.39
CA GLU A 139 -3.10 -19.41 -10.31
C GLU A 139 -3.92 -18.21 -9.83
N LYS A 140 -3.41 -17.02 -10.17
CA LYS A 140 -4.06 -15.75 -9.89
C LYS A 140 -5.06 -15.42 -11.00
N VAL A 141 -6.23 -14.95 -10.61
CA VAL A 141 -7.21 -14.38 -11.53
C VAL A 141 -6.66 -13.07 -12.07
N ALA A 142 -6.45 -12.97 -13.38
CA ALA A 142 -5.83 -11.78 -14.01
C ALA A 142 -6.83 -10.64 -14.26
N LEU A 143 -8.11 -10.97 -14.47
CA LEU A 143 -9.16 -10.05 -14.92
C LEU A 143 -10.45 -10.27 -14.14
N ASP A 144 -11.22 -9.20 -13.95
CA ASP A 144 -12.53 -9.31 -13.32
C ASP A 144 -13.51 -10.03 -14.25
N GLY A 145 -14.35 -10.88 -13.68
CA GLY A 145 -15.28 -11.71 -14.44
C GLY A 145 -16.36 -12.35 -13.59
N THR A 146 -17.17 -13.19 -14.24
CA THR A 146 -18.19 -14.02 -13.60
C THR A 146 -17.79 -15.49 -13.72
N LEU A 147 -17.96 -16.25 -12.63
CA LEU A 147 -17.63 -17.67 -12.61
C LEU A 147 -18.58 -18.44 -13.54
N GLN A 148 -18.03 -19.18 -14.50
CA GLN A 148 -18.77 -20.07 -15.39
C GLN A 148 -18.83 -21.51 -14.84
N SER A 149 -17.80 -21.94 -14.11
CA SER A 149 -17.79 -23.22 -13.38
C SER A 149 -18.87 -23.25 -12.28
N GLU A 150 -19.36 -24.45 -11.91
CA GLU A 150 -20.41 -24.59 -10.88
C GLU A 150 -20.00 -24.01 -9.52
N ARG A 151 -18.75 -24.22 -9.12
CA ARG A 151 -18.17 -23.74 -7.87
C ARG A 151 -16.66 -23.51 -7.99
N GLY A 152 -16.13 -22.57 -7.22
CA GLY A 152 -14.69 -22.33 -7.07
C GLY A 152 -14.36 -21.69 -5.72
N SER A 153 -13.22 -22.03 -5.13
CA SER A 153 -12.73 -21.40 -3.90
C SER A 153 -11.60 -20.45 -4.23
N PHE A 154 -11.72 -19.22 -3.75
CA PHE A 154 -10.80 -18.13 -4.06
C PHE A 154 -10.27 -17.49 -2.79
N ASN A 155 -8.95 -17.45 -2.64
CA ASN A 155 -8.31 -16.63 -1.64
C ASN A 155 -8.46 -15.15 -2.03
N THR A 156 -9.05 -14.36 -1.14
CA THR A 156 -9.33 -12.93 -1.35
C THR A 156 -8.41 -12.00 -0.58
N ALA A 157 -7.42 -12.53 0.16
CA ALA A 157 -6.57 -11.77 1.08
C ALA A 157 -5.89 -10.56 0.42
N ALA A 158 -5.49 -10.69 -0.86
CA ALA A 158 -4.86 -9.61 -1.61
C ALA A 158 -5.79 -8.40 -1.88
N LEU A 159 -7.11 -8.57 -1.81
CA LEU A 159 -8.11 -7.54 -2.09
C LEU A 159 -8.85 -7.08 -0.84
N THR A 160 -9.22 -8.03 0.03
CA THR A 160 -10.07 -7.78 1.20
C THR A 160 -9.28 -7.79 2.52
N GLY A 161 -8.07 -8.33 2.53
CA GLY A 161 -7.31 -8.60 3.75
C GLY A 161 -7.79 -9.83 4.52
N GLU A 162 -8.90 -10.45 4.12
CA GLU A 162 -9.47 -11.62 4.77
C GLU A 162 -8.70 -12.88 4.36
N SER A 163 -8.13 -13.58 5.35
CA SER A 163 -7.36 -14.81 5.16
C SER A 163 -8.22 -16.02 4.75
N VAL A 164 -9.52 -15.98 5.06
CA VAL A 164 -10.44 -17.09 4.75
C VAL A 164 -10.83 -17.05 3.26
N PRO A 165 -10.63 -18.15 2.52
CA PRO A 165 -11.06 -18.26 1.12
C PRO A 165 -12.58 -18.13 0.98
N GLN A 166 -13.02 -17.37 -0.02
CA GLN A 166 -14.43 -17.27 -0.37
C GLN A 166 -14.80 -18.33 -1.41
N THR A 167 -15.80 -19.14 -1.11
CA THR A 167 -16.42 -20.02 -2.11
C THR A 167 -17.38 -19.21 -2.97
N LYS A 168 -17.18 -19.27 -4.29
CA LYS A 168 -18.04 -18.66 -5.30
C LYS A 168 -18.82 -19.71 -6.07
N ARG A 169 -20.08 -19.40 -6.38
CA ARG A 169 -20.96 -20.22 -7.23
C ARG A 169 -21.03 -19.66 -8.65
N GLN A 170 -21.52 -20.48 -9.57
CA GLN A 170 -21.76 -20.06 -10.95
C GLN A 170 -22.57 -18.74 -11.01
N GLY A 171 -22.12 -17.82 -11.85
CA GLY A 171 -22.72 -16.49 -12.02
C GLY A 171 -22.24 -15.43 -11.03
N GLU A 172 -21.52 -15.81 -9.96
CA GLU A 172 -20.99 -14.85 -9.00
C GLU A 172 -19.71 -14.16 -9.52
N ALA A 173 -19.46 -12.96 -9.02
CA ALA A 173 -18.30 -12.16 -9.41
C ALA A 173 -16.99 -12.71 -8.82
N VAL A 174 -15.99 -12.84 -9.70
CA VAL A 174 -14.60 -13.17 -9.38
C VAL A 174 -13.73 -11.99 -9.81
N LEU A 175 -12.86 -11.53 -8.93
CA LEU A 175 -12.09 -10.31 -9.14
C LEU A 175 -10.61 -10.62 -9.43
N ALA A 176 -9.98 -9.76 -10.22
CA ALA A 176 -8.55 -9.79 -10.47
C ALA A 176 -7.76 -9.70 -9.16
N GLY A 177 -6.74 -10.55 -8.99
CA GLY A 177 -5.93 -10.65 -7.78
C GLY A 177 -6.37 -11.74 -6.80
N MET A 178 -7.57 -12.30 -6.97
CA MET A 178 -7.96 -13.52 -6.25
C MET A 178 -7.07 -14.70 -6.67
N ILE A 179 -6.76 -15.62 -5.76
CA ILE A 179 -6.02 -16.85 -6.07
C ILE A 179 -6.99 -18.03 -6.02
N ASN A 180 -7.09 -18.78 -7.11
CA ASN A 180 -7.89 -19.99 -7.15
C ASN A 180 -7.22 -21.10 -6.32
N GLN A 181 -7.96 -21.84 -5.51
CA GLN A 181 -7.38 -22.83 -4.59
C GLN A 181 -7.59 -24.28 -5.02
N ASP A 182 -8.74 -24.62 -5.60
CA ASP A 182 -9.20 -26.02 -5.59
C ASP A 182 -9.21 -26.65 -6.99
N MET A 183 -9.98 -26.08 -7.91
CA MET A 183 -10.32 -26.70 -9.21
C MET A 183 -10.14 -25.71 -10.35
N LEU A 184 -9.92 -26.22 -11.57
CA LEU A 184 -9.89 -25.37 -12.76
C LEU A 184 -11.18 -24.54 -12.87
N SER A 185 -11.03 -23.22 -12.84
CA SER A 185 -12.14 -22.29 -12.92
C SER A 185 -12.18 -21.63 -14.29
N GLN A 186 -13.33 -21.67 -14.94
CA GLN A 186 -13.62 -20.90 -16.15
C GLN A 186 -14.34 -19.62 -15.75
N ILE A 187 -13.84 -18.48 -16.20
CA ILE A 187 -14.35 -17.16 -15.82
C ILE A 187 -14.59 -16.35 -17.10
N THR A 188 -15.81 -15.83 -17.26
CA THR A 188 -16.13 -14.92 -18.35
C THR A 188 -15.71 -13.51 -17.97
N VAL A 189 -14.83 -12.89 -18.75
CA VAL A 189 -14.26 -11.56 -18.47
C VAL A 189 -15.36 -10.49 -18.59
N THR A 190 -15.48 -9.67 -17.56
CA THR A 190 -16.47 -8.57 -17.48
C THR A 190 -15.85 -7.18 -17.58
N ALA A 191 -14.54 -7.04 -17.34
CA ALA A 191 -13.83 -5.77 -17.48
C ALA A 191 -12.45 -5.96 -18.13
N ALA A 192 -12.06 -4.98 -18.93
CA ALA A 192 -10.72 -4.91 -19.52
C ALA A 192 -9.65 -4.70 -18.43
N PHE A 193 -8.40 -5.03 -18.74
CA PHE A 193 -7.29 -4.99 -17.78
C PHE A 193 -7.16 -3.67 -16.99
N LYS A 194 -7.36 -2.52 -17.63
CA LYS A 194 -7.27 -1.21 -16.98
C LYS A 194 -8.45 -0.90 -16.05
N ASP A 195 -9.59 -1.54 -16.28
CA ASP A 195 -10.85 -1.25 -15.61
C ASP A 195 -11.17 -2.22 -14.46
N THR A 196 -10.34 -3.24 -14.25
CA THR A 196 -10.49 -4.17 -13.14
C THR A 196 -10.42 -3.44 -11.81
N LYS A 197 -11.10 -3.97 -10.79
CA LYS A 197 -11.08 -3.40 -9.43
C LYS A 197 -9.67 -3.33 -8.88
N LEU A 198 -8.84 -4.35 -9.12
CA LEU A 198 -7.43 -4.34 -8.72
C LEU A 198 -6.66 -3.23 -9.44
N SER A 199 -6.81 -3.07 -10.76
CA SER A 199 -6.14 -1.98 -11.50
C SER A 199 -6.59 -0.61 -11.04
N LYS A 200 -7.87 -0.44 -10.68
CA LYS A 200 -8.39 0.81 -10.09
C LYS A 200 -7.82 1.04 -8.69
N ILE A 201 -7.73 0.03 -7.84
CA ILE A 201 -7.07 0.13 -6.52
C ILE A 201 -5.61 0.52 -6.71
N LEU A 202 -4.89 -0.12 -7.64
CA LEU A 202 -3.50 0.20 -7.95
C LEU A 202 -3.34 1.61 -8.50
N ALA A 203 -4.24 2.06 -9.37
CA ALA A 203 -4.26 3.43 -9.88
C ALA A 203 -4.51 4.43 -8.75
N LEU A 204 -5.48 4.19 -7.87
CA LEU A 204 -5.74 5.02 -6.70
C LEU A 204 -4.53 5.07 -5.74
N VAL A 205 -3.84 3.95 -5.55
CA VAL A 205 -2.61 3.89 -4.75
C VAL A 205 -1.48 4.67 -5.43
N GLN A 206 -1.31 4.55 -6.75
CA GLN A 206 -0.32 5.31 -7.52
C GLN A 206 -0.61 6.82 -7.56
N ASP A 207 -1.87 7.20 -7.69
CA ASP A 207 -2.33 8.59 -7.67
C ASP A 207 -2.17 9.21 -6.27
N ALA A 208 -2.44 8.43 -5.22
CA ALA A 208 -2.16 8.85 -3.85
C ALA A 208 -0.67 9.13 -3.63
N VAL A 209 0.23 8.33 -4.23
CA VAL A 209 1.69 8.53 -4.15
C VAL A 209 2.12 9.86 -4.78
N GLY A 210 1.29 10.44 -5.65
CA GLY A 210 1.49 11.78 -6.21
C GLY A 210 1.22 12.94 -5.24
N ARG A 211 0.63 12.71 -4.07
CA ARG A 211 0.35 13.78 -3.09
C ARG A 211 1.64 14.25 -2.41
N LYS A 212 1.96 15.52 -2.63
CA LYS A 212 3.14 16.19 -2.08
C LYS A 212 2.93 16.58 -0.62
N ALA A 213 3.93 16.30 0.21
CA ALA A 213 4.00 16.72 1.62
C ALA A 213 3.91 18.25 1.79
N LYS A 214 3.49 18.72 2.98
CA LYS A 214 3.42 20.16 3.29
C LYS A 214 4.82 20.80 3.15
N THR A 215 5.86 20.11 3.60
CA THR A 215 7.26 20.52 3.45
C THR A 215 7.68 20.64 1.98
N GLN A 216 7.17 19.76 1.11
CA GLN A 216 7.40 19.85 -0.34
C GLN A 216 6.60 20.98 -1.00
N GLN A 217 5.51 21.47 -0.38
CA GLN A 217 4.82 22.68 -0.85
C GLN A 217 5.52 23.96 -0.37
N PHE A 218 6.18 23.92 0.80
CA PHE A 218 6.96 25.03 1.33
C PHE A 218 8.05 25.48 0.35
N ILE A 219 8.79 24.54 -0.27
CA ILE A 219 9.85 24.92 -1.22
C ILE A 219 9.30 25.70 -2.43
N THR A 220 8.10 25.35 -2.92
CA THR A 220 7.45 26.07 -4.01
C THR A 220 7.05 27.49 -3.59
N LYS A 221 6.62 27.68 -2.34
CA LYS A 221 6.32 29.02 -1.80
C LYS A 221 7.60 29.82 -1.56
N PHE A 222 8.64 29.18 -1.03
CA PHE A 222 9.95 29.78 -0.80
C PHE A 222 10.54 30.30 -2.11
N ALA A 223 10.58 29.48 -3.17
CA ALA A 223 11.11 29.89 -4.47
C ALA A 223 10.37 31.11 -5.05
N LYS A 224 9.03 31.16 -4.92
CA LYS A 224 8.21 32.30 -5.39
C LYS A 224 8.55 33.63 -4.73
N ILE A 225 9.08 33.63 -3.50
CA ILE A 225 9.46 34.84 -2.76
C ILE A 225 10.96 35.12 -2.93
N TYR A 226 11.78 34.07 -2.82
CA TYR A 226 13.24 34.16 -2.85
C TYR A 226 13.77 34.56 -4.23
N THR A 227 13.27 33.95 -5.32
CA THR A 227 13.79 34.19 -6.67
C THR A 227 13.61 35.64 -7.14
N PRO A 228 12.44 36.30 -6.97
CA PRO A 228 12.31 37.73 -7.31
C PRO A 228 13.27 38.62 -6.52
N ILE A 229 13.45 38.37 -5.21
CA ILE A 229 14.35 39.15 -4.36
C ILE A 229 15.79 39.04 -4.87
N VAL A 230 16.26 37.83 -5.14
CA VAL A 230 17.62 37.59 -5.66
C VAL A 230 17.82 38.25 -7.03
N VAL A 231 16.84 38.19 -7.93
CA VAL A 231 16.94 38.84 -9.24
C VAL A 231 17.02 40.37 -9.09
N VAL A 232 16.18 40.96 -8.24
CA VAL A 232 16.21 42.41 -7.96
C VAL A 232 17.54 42.82 -7.34
N LEU A 233 18.08 42.04 -6.39
CA LEU A 233 19.38 42.30 -5.79
C LEU A 233 20.52 42.17 -6.81
N ALA A 234 20.46 41.22 -7.75
CA ALA A 234 21.45 41.08 -8.80
C ALA A 234 21.44 42.28 -9.76
N VAL A 235 20.25 42.73 -10.17
CA VAL A 235 20.08 43.97 -10.95
C VAL A 235 20.63 45.17 -10.18
N GLY A 236 20.33 45.26 -8.88
CA GLY A 236 20.89 46.28 -7.99
C GLY A 236 22.43 46.21 -7.92
N LEU A 237 23.01 45.01 -7.86
CA LEU A 237 24.46 44.81 -7.83
C LEU A 237 25.14 45.29 -9.11
N THR A 238 24.46 45.24 -10.25
CA THR A 238 24.96 45.79 -11.51
C THR A 238 24.77 47.31 -11.59
N LEU A 239 23.61 47.83 -11.17
CA LEU A 239 23.22 49.22 -11.41
C LEU A 239 23.59 50.21 -10.29
N VAL A 240 23.53 49.82 -9.02
CA VAL A 240 23.82 50.73 -7.89
C VAL A 240 25.27 51.23 -7.88
N PRO A 241 26.29 50.37 -8.13
CA PRO A 241 27.68 50.82 -8.13
C PRO A 241 28.00 51.88 -9.18
N TYR A 242 27.21 51.98 -10.25
CA TYR A 242 27.34 53.03 -11.26
C TYR A 242 27.23 54.45 -10.65
N PHE A 243 26.47 54.62 -9.58
CA PHE A 243 26.27 55.92 -8.93
C PHE A 243 27.28 56.24 -7.82
N VAL A 244 28.05 55.25 -7.34
CA VAL A 244 28.87 55.37 -6.12
C VAL A 244 30.35 55.10 -6.38
N VAL A 245 30.69 54.32 -7.41
CA VAL A 245 32.06 53.90 -7.74
C VAL A 245 32.59 54.73 -8.91
N GLN A 246 33.75 55.38 -8.74
CA GLN A 246 34.33 56.24 -9.78
C GLN A 246 34.82 55.45 -11.01
N ASP A 247 35.45 54.28 -10.81
CA ASP A 247 35.95 53.42 -11.90
C ASP A 247 34.96 52.29 -12.24
N TYR A 248 33.72 52.65 -12.59
CA TYR A 248 32.69 51.66 -12.90
C TYR A 248 32.97 50.94 -14.24
N VAL A 249 33.16 49.62 -14.17
CA VAL A 249 33.22 48.73 -15.33
C VAL A 249 31.98 47.84 -15.35
N PHE A 250 31.07 48.08 -16.31
CA PHE A 250 29.81 47.33 -16.43
C PHE A 250 30.03 45.82 -16.47
N ARG A 251 31.03 45.37 -17.24
CA ARG A 251 31.36 43.94 -17.39
C ARG A 251 31.69 43.28 -16.05
N ASP A 252 32.44 43.97 -15.19
CA ASP A 252 32.88 43.42 -13.90
C ASP A 252 31.73 43.32 -12.91
N TRP A 253 30.85 44.33 -12.87
CA TRP A 253 29.68 44.33 -12.00
C TRP A 253 28.59 43.39 -12.50
N LEU A 254 28.43 43.24 -13.82
CA LEU A 254 27.59 42.21 -14.42
C LEU A 254 28.14 40.80 -14.10
N TYR A 255 29.45 40.58 -14.22
CA TYR A 255 30.09 39.32 -13.82
C TYR A 255 29.80 38.99 -12.35
N ARG A 256 29.98 39.96 -11.44
CA ARG A 256 29.65 39.78 -10.02
C ARG A 256 28.17 39.48 -9.79
N ALA A 257 27.27 40.12 -10.53
CA ALA A 257 25.83 39.85 -10.44
C ALA A 257 25.48 38.44 -10.92
N LEU A 258 26.09 37.98 -12.01
CA LEU A 258 25.92 36.62 -12.52
C LEU A 258 26.46 35.58 -11.54
N VAL A 259 27.65 35.81 -10.96
CA VAL A 259 28.21 34.96 -9.89
C VAL A 259 27.25 34.92 -8.69
N PHE A 260 26.70 36.06 -8.29
CA PHE A 260 25.71 36.13 -7.22
C PHE A 260 24.45 35.33 -7.54
N LEU A 261 23.91 35.41 -8.76
CA LEU A 261 22.75 34.63 -9.20
C LEU A 261 23.03 33.12 -9.14
N VAL A 262 24.22 32.68 -9.57
CA VAL A 262 24.63 31.26 -9.51
C VAL A 262 24.72 30.77 -8.06
N ILE A 263 25.43 31.50 -7.20
CA ILE A 263 25.61 31.15 -5.78
C ILE A 263 24.27 31.13 -5.05
N SER A 264 23.36 32.01 -5.46
CA SER A 264 22.03 32.11 -4.86
C SER A 264 21.11 30.93 -5.21
N CYS A 265 21.46 30.02 -6.13
CA CYS A 265 20.61 28.85 -6.40
C CYS A 265 20.48 28.00 -5.12
N PRO A 266 19.27 27.84 -4.55
CA PRO A 266 19.05 26.98 -3.39
C PRO A 266 18.93 25.51 -3.82
N CYS A 267 19.72 25.09 -4.82
CA CYS A 267 19.65 23.79 -5.48
C CYS A 267 19.70 22.63 -4.46
N ALA A 268 20.60 22.70 -3.46
CA ALA A 268 20.71 21.69 -2.40
C ALA A 268 19.47 21.62 -1.49
N LEU A 269 18.88 22.77 -1.16
CA LEU A 269 17.67 22.84 -0.34
C LEU A 269 16.49 22.20 -1.08
N VAL A 270 16.33 22.50 -2.38
CA VAL A 270 15.24 21.99 -3.21
C VAL A 270 15.31 20.47 -3.36
N VAL A 271 16.50 19.91 -3.55
CA VAL A 271 16.71 18.47 -3.74
C VAL A 271 16.61 17.67 -2.44
N SER A 272 17.01 18.26 -1.30
CA SER A 272 17.08 17.52 -0.02
C SER A 272 15.73 16.97 0.44
N ILE A 273 14.64 17.73 0.23
CA ILE A 273 13.28 17.38 0.67
C ILE A 273 12.72 16.14 -0.07
N PRO A 274 12.57 16.14 -1.41
CA PRO A 274 12.06 14.97 -2.12
C PRO A 274 12.96 13.75 -1.91
N LEU A 275 14.28 13.93 -1.89
CA LEU A 275 15.21 12.83 -1.63
C LEU A 275 15.01 12.21 -0.24
N GLY A 276 14.81 13.04 0.79
CA GLY A 276 14.49 12.58 2.15
C GLY A 276 13.20 11.77 2.20
N TYR A 277 12.12 12.27 1.60
CA TYR A 277 10.84 11.55 1.56
C TYR A 277 10.93 10.25 0.77
N PHE A 278 11.48 10.26 -0.44
CA PHE A 278 11.60 9.04 -1.25
C PHE A 278 12.58 8.04 -0.64
N GLY A 279 13.63 8.51 0.04
CA GLY A 279 14.51 7.69 0.86
C GLY A 279 13.75 7.00 2.00
N GLY A 280 12.94 7.74 2.76
CA GLY A 280 12.11 7.22 3.85
C GLY A 280 11.06 6.22 3.38
N ILE A 281 10.30 6.56 2.32
CA ILE A 281 9.31 5.65 1.71
C ILE A 281 10.00 4.39 1.19
N GLY A 282 11.16 4.53 0.54
CA GLY A 282 11.93 3.41 0.03
C GLY A 282 12.46 2.49 1.14
N ALA A 283 12.86 3.05 2.29
CA ALA A 283 13.29 2.29 3.46
C ALA A 283 12.12 1.54 4.11
N ALA A 284 11.00 2.22 4.34
CA ALA A 284 9.79 1.62 4.89
C ALA A 284 9.26 0.46 4.01
N SER A 285 9.25 0.66 2.69
CA SER A 285 8.83 -0.36 1.73
C SER A 285 9.70 -1.62 1.79
N ARG A 286 11.01 -1.50 2.05
CA ARG A 286 11.86 -2.70 2.24
C ARG A 286 11.53 -3.50 3.50
N GLN A 287 10.84 -2.88 4.46
CA GLN A 287 10.34 -3.53 5.67
C GLN A 287 8.85 -3.92 5.54
N GLY A 288 8.28 -3.88 4.34
CA GLY A 288 6.87 -4.22 4.12
C GLY A 288 5.88 -3.13 4.51
N ILE A 289 6.35 -1.93 4.88
CA ILE A 289 5.49 -0.80 5.26
C ILE A 289 5.27 0.08 4.04
N LEU A 290 4.03 0.13 3.54
CA LEU A 290 3.68 0.88 2.34
C LEU A 290 3.09 2.25 2.67
N PHE A 291 3.88 3.31 2.45
CA PHE A 291 3.37 4.68 2.46
C PHE A 291 2.77 5.05 1.09
N LYS A 292 1.50 5.45 1.09
CA LYS A 292 0.77 5.89 -0.11
C LYS A 292 1.15 7.30 -0.56
N GLY A 293 2.19 7.93 -0.04
CA GLY A 293 2.57 9.31 -0.37
C GLY A 293 3.43 9.98 0.70
N SER A 294 4.16 11.03 0.29
CA SER A 294 5.07 11.78 1.19
C SER A 294 4.35 12.51 2.32
N ASN A 295 3.12 12.97 2.09
CA ASN A 295 2.29 13.65 3.08
C ASN A 295 1.94 12.76 4.28
N PHE A 296 1.86 11.43 4.10
CA PHE A 296 1.56 10.51 5.18
C PHE A 296 2.74 10.33 6.14
N LEU A 297 3.98 10.55 5.68
CA LEU A 297 5.15 10.58 6.57
C LEU A 297 5.14 11.79 7.51
N ASP A 298 4.62 12.93 7.07
CA ASP A 298 4.39 14.07 7.96
C ASP A 298 3.24 13.78 8.94
N THR A 299 2.16 13.18 8.43
CA THR A 299 0.96 12.92 9.24
C THR A 299 1.23 11.89 10.34
N ILE A 300 1.97 10.81 10.05
CA ILE A 300 2.27 9.77 11.04
C ILE A 300 3.19 10.29 12.16
N ARG A 301 4.01 11.32 11.88
CA ARG A 301 4.82 12.00 12.91
C ARG A 301 3.95 12.77 13.90
N GLU A 302 2.83 13.31 13.45
CA GLU A 302 1.89 14.10 14.26
C GLU A 302 0.86 13.22 15.00
N MET A 303 0.90 11.90 14.79
CA MET A 303 -0.07 10.97 15.37
C MET A 303 0.14 10.78 16.87
N ASP A 304 -0.91 10.97 17.66
CA ASP A 304 -0.95 10.72 19.11
C ASP A 304 -1.89 9.57 19.51
N THR A 305 -2.80 9.20 18.59
CA THR A 305 -3.91 8.29 18.82
C THR A 305 -3.92 7.20 17.75
N VAL A 306 -3.96 5.94 18.17
CA VAL A 306 -4.06 4.79 17.27
C VAL A 306 -5.34 4.03 17.54
N VAL A 307 -6.23 4.01 16.55
CA VAL A 307 -7.49 3.25 16.57
C VAL A 307 -7.29 1.99 15.72
N MET A 308 -7.39 0.83 16.35
CA MET A 308 -7.17 -0.47 15.73
C MET A 308 -8.49 -1.22 15.58
N ASP A 309 -8.70 -1.84 14.41
CA ASP A 309 -9.71 -2.89 14.31
C ASP A 309 -9.21 -4.14 15.05
N LYS A 310 -10.11 -4.99 15.54
CA LYS A 310 -9.70 -6.25 16.18
C LYS A 310 -9.33 -7.30 15.13
N THR A 311 -10.32 -7.70 14.34
CA THR A 311 -10.26 -8.85 13.43
C THR A 311 -9.24 -8.61 12.32
N GLY A 312 -8.29 -9.54 12.14
CA GLY A 312 -7.23 -9.47 11.11
C GLY A 312 -6.10 -8.45 11.39
N THR A 313 -6.30 -7.51 12.32
CA THR A 313 -5.28 -6.53 12.71
C THR A 313 -4.56 -6.97 13.97
N LEU A 314 -5.27 -7.13 15.09
CA LEU A 314 -4.73 -7.63 16.37
C LEU A 314 -4.81 -9.15 16.48
N THR A 315 -5.67 -9.77 15.68
CA THR A 315 -5.87 -11.21 15.58
C THR A 315 -5.46 -11.74 14.20
N LYS A 316 -5.25 -13.05 14.09
CA LYS A 316 -4.82 -13.73 12.87
C LYS A 316 -5.93 -13.79 11.82
N GLY A 317 -7.19 -13.52 12.19
CA GLY A 317 -8.35 -13.70 11.31
C GLY A 317 -8.65 -15.19 11.07
N VAL A 318 -8.21 -16.04 11.99
CA VAL A 318 -8.34 -17.49 11.95
C VAL A 318 -8.94 -17.93 13.27
N PHE A 319 -10.10 -18.58 13.19
CA PHE A 319 -10.76 -19.14 14.34
C PHE A 319 -10.00 -20.36 14.85
N ALA A 320 -9.84 -20.46 16.16
CA ALA A 320 -9.26 -21.60 16.86
C ALA A 320 -10.18 -22.03 18.01
N VAL A 321 -10.28 -23.33 18.24
CA VAL A 321 -10.97 -23.89 19.40
C VAL A 321 -10.20 -23.51 20.66
N GLN A 322 -10.87 -22.83 21.59
CA GLN A 322 -10.29 -22.35 22.84
C GLN A 322 -10.55 -23.33 23.98
N GLN A 323 -11.76 -23.89 24.03
CA GLN A 323 -12.20 -24.77 25.09
C GLN A 323 -13.11 -25.87 24.54
N VAL A 324 -12.95 -27.07 25.08
CA VAL A 324 -13.79 -28.23 24.80
C VAL A 324 -14.40 -28.69 26.12
N GLN A 325 -15.73 -28.70 26.20
CA GLN A 325 -16.48 -29.07 27.41
C GLN A 325 -17.52 -30.15 27.07
N PRO A 326 -17.13 -31.44 27.14
CA PRO A 326 -18.07 -32.54 26.95
C PRO A 326 -19.08 -32.62 28.09
N ALA A 327 -20.27 -33.16 27.81
CA ALA A 327 -21.25 -33.48 28.84
C ALA A 327 -20.76 -34.62 29.75
N ALA A 328 -21.31 -34.70 30.97
CA ALA A 328 -20.93 -35.73 31.94
C ALA A 328 -21.15 -37.14 31.36
N GLY A 329 -20.08 -37.94 31.30
CA GLY A 329 -20.10 -39.30 30.77
C GLY A 329 -19.59 -39.46 29.32
N LEU A 330 -19.28 -38.36 28.62
CA LEU A 330 -18.53 -38.39 27.36
C LEU A 330 -17.06 -38.03 27.58
N ASP A 331 -16.16 -38.71 26.88
CA ASP A 331 -14.76 -38.31 26.79
C ASP A 331 -14.59 -37.15 25.80
N ALA A 332 -13.58 -36.30 26.05
CA ALA A 332 -13.32 -35.16 25.17
C ALA A 332 -12.96 -35.60 23.74
N ALA A 333 -12.26 -36.73 23.60
CA ALA A 333 -11.87 -37.28 22.30
C ALA A 333 -13.07 -37.80 21.51
N GLY A 334 -13.95 -38.61 22.11
CA GLY A 334 -15.19 -39.06 21.46
C GLY A 334 -16.16 -37.92 21.15
N PHE A 335 -16.25 -36.90 22.01
CA PHE A 335 -17.01 -35.68 21.72
C PHE A 335 -16.47 -34.98 20.47
N LEU A 336 -15.17 -34.67 20.45
CA LEU A 336 -14.52 -34.01 19.33
C LEU A 336 -14.62 -34.81 18.03
N HIS A 337 -14.49 -36.13 18.09
CA HIS A 337 -14.63 -37.02 16.95
C HIS A 337 -16.02 -36.89 16.30
N LEU A 338 -17.09 -36.86 17.10
CA LEU A 338 -18.45 -36.68 16.59
C LEU A 338 -18.67 -35.28 16.01
N VAL A 339 -18.22 -34.22 16.72
CA VAL A 339 -18.43 -32.83 16.27
C VAL A 339 -17.62 -32.54 15.01
N ALA A 340 -16.33 -32.87 14.99
CA ALA A 340 -15.46 -32.68 13.83
C ALA A 340 -15.91 -33.53 12.63
N GLY A 341 -16.45 -34.72 12.89
CA GLY A 341 -17.08 -35.55 11.85
C GLY A 341 -18.19 -34.79 11.13
N LEU A 342 -19.16 -34.25 11.86
CA LEU A 342 -20.27 -33.50 11.27
C LEU A 342 -19.78 -32.19 10.62
N GLU A 343 -18.94 -31.42 11.31
CA GLU A 343 -18.41 -30.14 10.86
C GLU A 343 -17.49 -30.29 9.62
N SER A 344 -16.92 -31.48 9.35
CA SER A 344 -16.12 -31.75 8.14
C SER A 344 -16.88 -31.55 6.83
N LYS A 345 -18.21 -31.52 6.88
CA LYS A 345 -19.08 -31.27 5.72
C LYS A 345 -19.47 -29.81 5.55
N SER A 346 -19.09 -28.93 6.48
CA SER A 346 -19.38 -27.50 6.41
C SER A 346 -18.19 -26.70 5.88
N THR A 347 -18.52 -25.61 5.18
CA THR A 347 -17.52 -24.65 4.68
C THR A 347 -17.32 -23.46 5.62
N HIS A 348 -18.08 -23.39 6.73
CA HIS A 348 -18.06 -22.29 7.67
C HIS A 348 -16.70 -22.17 8.39
N PRO A 349 -16.18 -20.95 8.65
CA PRO A 349 -14.87 -20.78 9.30
C PRO A 349 -14.75 -21.48 10.66
N ILE A 350 -15.83 -21.46 11.46
CA ILE A 350 -15.89 -22.16 12.75
C ILE A 350 -15.79 -23.69 12.56
N ALA A 351 -16.49 -24.24 11.57
CA ALA A 351 -16.44 -25.68 11.26
C ALA A 351 -15.01 -26.13 10.93
N LYS A 352 -14.32 -25.35 10.09
CA LYS A 352 -12.92 -25.59 9.73
C LYS A 352 -12.00 -25.54 10.95
N ALA A 353 -12.24 -24.62 11.89
CA ALA A 353 -11.47 -24.53 13.13
C ALA A 353 -11.65 -25.77 14.01
N VAL A 354 -12.88 -26.29 14.12
CA VAL A 354 -13.17 -27.52 14.87
C VAL A 354 -12.48 -28.72 14.23
N VAL A 355 -12.57 -28.86 12.91
CA VAL A 355 -11.93 -29.95 12.18
C VAL A 355 -10.41 -29.88 12.29
N ALA A 356 -9.82 -28.68 12.19
CA ALA A 356 -8.38 -28.48 12.31
C ALA A 356 -7.84 -28.75 13.73
N HIS A 357 -8.70 -28.65 14.76
CA HIS A 357 -8.34 -28.95 16.14
C HIS A 357 -8.21 -30.46 16.41
N VAL A 358 -8.80 -31.31 15.56
CA VAL A 358 -8.72 -32.77 15.68
C VAL A 358 -7.62 -33.29 14.76
N ASP A 359 -6.61 -33.94 15.36
CA ASP A 359 -5.47 -34.49 14.63
C ASP A 359 -5.92 -35.56 13.61
N ALA A 360 -5.40 -35.49 12.38
CA ALA A 360 -5.78 -36.35 11.26
C ALA A 360 -5.25 -37.80 11.36
N GLN A 361 -5.02 -38.32 12.56
CA GLN A 361 -4.48 -39.66 12.77
C GLN A 361 -5.61 -40.69 12.88
N GLY A 362 -6.16 -41.11 11.74
CA GLY A 362 -7.14 -42.19 11.66
C GLY A 362 -8.07 -42.09 10.44
N ALA A 363 -8.84 -43.15 10.19
CA ALA A 363 -9.99 -43.05 9.31
C ALA A 363 -11.05 -42.17 10.01
N GLY A 364 -11.39 -41.03 9.40
CA GLY A 364 -12.44 -40.14 9.93
C GLY A 364 -13.79 -40.85 10.05
N PRO A 365 -14.70 -40.34 10.90
CA PRO A 365 -15.99 -40.97 11.15
C PRO A 365 -16.82 -41.13 9.87
N ALA A 366 -17.68 -42.15 9.85
CA ALA A 366 -18.66 -42.30 8.78
C ALA A 366 -19.76 -41.26 8.94
N VAL A 367 -19.85 -40.32 7.99
CA VAL A 367 -20.80 -39.20 8.04
C VAL A 367 -21.87 -39.36 6.96
N GLY A 368 -23.14 -39.33 7.34
CA GLY A 368 -24.31 -39.45 6.46
C GLY A 368 -25.37 -38.40 6.74
N ASP A 369 -26.32 -38.25 5.82
CA ASP A 369 -27.55 -37.45 5.97
C ASP A 369 -27.36 -36.03 6.50
N VAL A 370 -26.31 -35.34 6.05
CA VAL A 370 -25.99 -33.99 6.53
C VAL A 370 -26.92 -32.95 5.93
N GLU A 371 -27.55 -32.17 6.80
CA GLU A 371 -28.44 -31.06 6.50
C GLU A 371 -27.91 -29.79 7.18
N GLU A 372 -27.72 -28.72 6.40
CA GLU A 372 -27.37 -27.40 6.92
C GLU A 372 -28.64 -26.59 7.22
N ILE A 373 -28.80 -26.18 8.48
CA ILE A 373 -29.92 -25.38 8.95
C ILE A 373 -29.45 -23.94 9.09
N ALA A 374 -29.78 -23.13 8.09
CA ALA A 374 -29.35 -21.74 8.00
C ALA A 374 -29.56 -20.95 9.31
N GLY A 375 -28.51 -20.29 9.77
CA GLY A 375 -28.50 -19.49 11.00
C GLY A 375 -28.56 -20.31 12.30
N HIS A 376 -28.51 -21.64 12.25
CA HIS A 376 -28.56 -22.52 13.42
C HIS A 376 -27.35 -23.44 13.50
N GLY A 377 -27.04 -24.18 12.44
CA GLY A 377 -25.92 -25.14 12.41
C GLY A 377 -26.19 -26.34 11.51
N LEU A 378 -25.59 -27.48 11.83
CA LEU A 378 -25.68 -28.74 11.08
C LEU A 378 -26.46 -29.81 11.84
N ARG A 379 -27.10 -30.68 11.09
CA ARG A 379 -27.68 -31.94 11.54
C ARG A 379 -27.16 -33.07 10.65
N GLY A 380 -26.87 -34.23 11.21
CA GLY A 380 -26.53 -35.40 10.39
C GLY A 380 -26.33 -36.66 11.22
N THR A 381 -25.84 -37.71 10.57
CA THR A 381 -25.44 -38.94 11.23
C THR A 381 -23.91 -39.09 11.23
N VAL A 382 -23.33 -39.42 12.37
CA VAL A 382 -21.88 -39.65 12.54
C VAL A 382 -21.70 -40.97 13.28
N ASP A 383 -21.02 -41.94 12.65
CA ASP A 383 -20.88 -43.32 13.14
C ASP A 383 -22.23 -43.96 13.55
N GLY A 384 -23.29 -43.65 12.79
CA GLY A 384 -24.65 -44.15 13.00
C GLY A 384 -25.46 -43.45 14.08
N ARG A 385 -24.91 -42.44 14.77
CA ARG A 385 -25.63 -41.63 15.78
C ARG A 385 -26.14 -40.33 15.19
N GLN A 386 -27.29 -39.83 15.64
CA GLN A 386 -27.76 -38.51 15.22
C GLN A 386 -26.98 -37.42 15.96
N VAL A 387 -26.34 -36.54 15.22
CA VAL A 387 -25.55 -35.42 15.76
C VAL A 387 -26.12 -34.10 15.28
N LEU A 388 -26.21 -33.14 16.20
CA LEU A 388 -26.51 -31.73 15.94
C LEU A 388 -25.32 -30.91 16.42
N ALA A 389 -24.83 -29.98 15.61
CA ALA A 389 -23.74 -29.07 15.98
C ALA A 389 -24.07 -27.64 15.50
N GLY A 390 -24.13 -26.67 16.40
CA GLY A 390 -24.53 -25.31 16.05
C GLY A 390 -24.66 -24.37 17.24
N ASN A 391 -25.44 -23.31 17.11
CA ASN A 391 -25.74 -22.40 18.24
C ASN A 391 -26.84 -22.96 19.16
N THR A 392 -27.11 -22.30 20.29
CA THR A 392 -28.16 -22.72 21.25
C THR A 392 -29.57 -22.73 20.63
N LYS A 393 -29.85 -21.92 19.59
CA LYS A 393 -31.13 -21.93 18.87
C LYS A 393 -31.36 -23.25 18.14
N LEU A 394 -30.30 -23.94 17.70
CA LEU A 394 -30.41 -25.26 17.07
C LEU A 394 -31.01 -26.28 18.05
N LEU A 395 -30.47 -26.35 19.27
CA LEU A 395 -30.97 -27.28 20.29
C LEU A 395 -32.40 -26.93 20.72
N GLN A 396 -32.72 -25.64 20.86
CA GLN A 396 -34.10 -25.18 21.13
C GLN A 396 -35.06 -25.63 20.02
N LYS A 397 -34.68 -25.50 18.74
CA LYS A 397 -35.49 -25.93 17.59
C LYS A 397 -35.83 -27.42 17.62
N PHE A 398 -34.91 -28.27 18.10
CA PHE A 398 -35.12 -29.71 18.27
C PHE A 398 -35.59 -30.12 19.67
N SER A 399 -35.97 -29.16 20.52
CA SER A 399 -36.44 -29.39 21.89
C SER A 399 -35.47 -30.18 22.77
N ILE A 400 -34.16 -29.97 22.59
CA ILE A 400 -33.11 -30.61 23.38
C ILE A 400 -32.79 -29.75 24.59
N ALA A 401 -32.89 -30.34 25.79
CA ALA A 401 -32.53 -29.68 27.03
C ALA A 401 -30.99 -29.57 27.17
N TYR A 402 -30.51 -28.38 27.55
CA TYR A 402 -29.10 -28.11 27.84
C TYR A 402 -28.97 -27.19 29.07
N PRO A 403 -27.80 -27.16 29.74
CA PRO A 403 -27.59 -26.29 30.90
C PRO A 403 -27.80 -24.80 30.57
N PRO A 404 -28.59 -24.04 31.36
CA PRO A 404 -28.90 -22.63 31.10
C PRO A 404 -27.67 -21.71 31.22
N GLU A 405 -26.58 -22.19 31.81
CA GLU A 405 -25.31 -21.48 31.90
C GLU A 405 -24.66 -21.27 30.52
N ILE A 406 -24.96 -22.13 29.54
CA ILE A 406 -24.41 -22.04 28.18
C ILE A 406 -24.88 -20.78 27.46
N ASP A 407 -26.11 -20.34 27.71
CA ASP A 407 -26.64 -19.08 27.15
C ASP A 407 -25.89 -17.84 27.67
N ARG A 408 -25.13 -17.98 28.77
CA ARG A 408 -24.30 -16.91 29.34
C ARG A 408 -22.87 -16.91 28.81
N ILE A 409 -22.50 -17.86 27.94
CA ILE A 409 -21.17 -17.91 27.36
C ILE A 409 -21.07 -16.83 26.28
N ASP A 410 -20.12 -15.92 26.48
CA ASP A 410 -19.91 -14.79 25.59
C ASP A 410 -19.26 -15.19 24.25
N ASP A 411 -18.34 -16.17 24.31
CA ASP A 411 -17.56 -16.65 23.16
C ASP A 411 -18.44 -17.27 22.06
N SER A 412 -17.91 -17.42 20.84
CA SER A 412 -18.65 -18.14 19.81
C SER A 412 -18.69 -19.61 20.16
N ILE A 413 -19.89 -20.14 20.40
CA ILE A 413 -20.08 -21.53 20.84
C ILE A 413 -20.62 -22.41 19.72
N VAL A 414 -20.10 -23.63 19.66
CA VAL A 414 -20.76 -24.76 19.00
C VAL A 414 -21.25 -25.69 20.08
N VAL A 415 -22.56 -25.75 20.24
CA VAL A 415 -23.27 -26.60 21.16
C VAL A 415 -23.72 -27.84 20.39
N THR A 416 -23.50 -29.00 20.99
CA THR A 416 -23.71 -30.28 20.31
C THR A 416 -24.69 -31.15 21.08
N ALA A 417 -25.50 -31.89 20.33
CA ALA A 417 -26.35 -32.94 20.87
C ALA A 417 -26.16 -34.24 20.10
N VAL A 418 -26.24 -35.37 20.80
CA VAL A 418 -26.13 -36.73 20.26
C VAL A 418 -27.35 -37.52 20.68
N ASP A 419 -28.03 -38.14 19.72
CA ASP A 419 -29.23 -38.98 19.92
C ASP A 419 -30.33 -38.29 20.76
N GLY A 420 -30.51 -36.98 20.56
CA GLY A 420 -31.52 -36.18 21.24
C GLY A 420 -31.13 -35.68 22.63
N GLN A 421 -29.90 -35.92 23.08
CA GLN A 421 -29.38 -35.45 24.38
C GLN A 421 -28.21 -34.50 24.20
N TYR A 422 -28.12 -33.49 25.08
CA TYR A 422 -26.98 -32.57 25.11
C TYR A 422 -25.67 -33.32 25.35
N ALA A 423 -24.67 -33.08 24.49
CA ALA A 423 -23.40 -33.82 24.48
C ALA A 423 -22.18 -32.97 24.83
N GLY A 424 -22.32 -31.65 24.88
CA GLY A 424 -21.22 -30.73 25.20
C GLY A 424 -21.26 -29.45 24.39
N TYR A 425 -20.29 -28.57 24.63
CA TYR A 425 -20.01 -27.42 23.79
C TYR A 425 -18.51 -27.24 23.57
N LEU A 426 -18.17 -26.46 22.55
CA LEU A 426 -16.84 -25.94 22.33
C LEU A 426 -16.89 -24.45 22.02
N THR A 427 -15.92 -23.71 22.56
CA THR A 427 -15.76 -22.28 22.31
C THR A 427 -14.72 -22.07 21.23
N VAL A 428 -15.01 -21.12 20.34
CA VAL A 428 -14.19 -20.77 19.21
C VAL A 428 -14.00 -19.27 19.24
N ALA A 429 -12.75 -18.83 19.12
CA ALA A 429 -12.41 -17.42 19.06
C ALA A 429 -11.32 -17.20 18.00
N ASP A 430 -11.26 -15.98 17.49
CA ASP A 430 -10.19 -15.54 16.62
C ASP A 430 -8.88 -15.46 17.41
N GLU A 431 -7.83 -16.10 16.90
CA GLU A 431 -6.54 -16.21 17.59
C GLU A 431 -5.81 -14.85 17.59
N GLU A 432 -5.33 -14.41 18.75
CA GLU A 432 -4.52 -13.19 18.87
C GLU A 432 -3.17 -13.35 18.16
N LYS A 433 -2.65 -12.27 17.54
CA LYS A 433 -1.28 -12.31 16.99
C LYS A 433 -0.27 -12.28 18.13
N GLU A 434 0.79 -13.09 17.99
CA GLU A 434 1.85 -13.23 19.00
C GLU A 434 2.59 -11.90 19.26
N ASP A 435 2.69 -11.05 18.24
CA ASP A 435 3.35 -9.74 18.30
C ASP A 435 2.40 -8.59 18.70
N ALA A 436 1.08 -8.82 18.79
CA ALA A 436 0.10 -7.76 19.05
C ALA A 436 0.36 -7.03 20.38
N ALA A 437 0.59 -7.79 21.46
CA ALA A 437 0.86 -7.21 22.77
C ALA A 437 2.20 -6.44 22.79
N GLN A 438 3.19 -6.89 22.03
CA GLN A 438 4.45 -6.18 21.89
C GLN A 438 4.28 -4.87 21.11
N ALA A 439 3.55 -4.90 20.00
CA ALA A 439 3.27 -3.71 19.20
C ALA A 439 2.55 -2.62 20.01
N VAL A 440 1.57 -2.98 20.83
CA VAL A 440 0.89 -2.03 21.73
C VAL A 440 1.86 -1.41 22.73
N ARG A 441 2.78 -2.19 23.31
CA ARG A 441 3.81 -1.66 24.23
C ARG A 441 4.78 -0.71 23.53
N GLU A 442 5.23 -1.08 22.33
CA GLU A 442 6.15 -0.25 21.55
C GLU A 442 5.50 1.07 21.11
N LEU A 443 4.23 1.05 20.69
CA LEU A 443 3.50 2.28 20.36
C LEU A 443 3.42 3.24 21.56
N LYS A 444 3.11 2.72 22.76
CA LYS A 444 3.13 3.53 23.98
C LYS A 444 4.53 4.10 24.27
N ALA A 445 5.57 3.30 24.08
CA ALA A 445 6.95 3.74 24.29
C ALA A 445 7.38 4.83 23.28
N GLN A 446 6.79 4.85 22.08
CA GLN A 446 7.00 5.87 21.04
C GLN A 446 6.17 7.16 21.28
N GLY A 447 5.42 7.25 22.38
CA GLY A 447 4.68 8.46 22.76
C GLY A 447 3.23 8.52 22.27
N ILE A 448 2.69 7.42 21.73
CA ILE A 448 1.25 7.31 21.46
C ILE A 448 0.51 7.30 22.80
N THR A 449 -0.33 8.31 23.02
CA THR A 449 -1.01 8.54 24.30
C THR A 449 -2.32 7.77 24.40
N LYS A 450 -2.98 7.51 23.26
CA LYS A 450 -4.29 6.87 23.20
C LYS A 450 -4.28 5.70 22.21
N ILE A 451 -4.55 4.50 22.70
CA ILE A 451 -4.69 3.30 21.88
C ILE A 451 -6.09 2.75 22.13
N VAL A 452 -6.87 2.65 21.05
CA VAL A 452 -8.28 2.24 21.09
C VAL A 452 -8.48 1.02 20.20
N MET A 453 -9.25 0.04 20.67
CA MET A 453 -9.69 -1.09 19.86
C MET A 453 -11.19 -1.02 19.55
N LEU A 454 -11.56 -1.12 18.28
CA LEU A 454 -12.95 -1.16 17.83
C LEU A 454 -13.26 -2.51 17.19
N SER A 455 -14.43 -3.09 17.45
CA SER A 455 -14.83 -4.36 16.82
C SER A 455 -16.35 -4.50 16.69
N GLY A 456 -16.78 -5.35 15.74
CA GLY A 456 -18.18 -5.78 15.65
C GLY A 456 -18.54 -6.94 16.58
N ASP A 457 -17.54 -7.59 17.18
CA ASP A 457 -17.73 -8.67 18.14
C ASP A 457 -18.38 -8.16 19.43
N LYS A 458 -19.00 -9.06 20.21
CA LYS A 458 -19.59 -8.71 21.50
C LYS A 458 -18.59 -7.96 22.39
N ASP A 459 -19.07 -6.93 23.07
CA ASP A 459 -18.24 -6.07 23.92
C ASP A 459 -17.45 -6.85 24.97
N SER A 460 -18.07 -7.86 25.62
CA SER A 460 -17.42 -8.75 26.58
C SER A 460 -16.15 -9.43 26.03
N ILE A 461 -16.15 -9.86 24.76
CA ILE A 461 -14.99 -10.45 24.09
C ILE A 461 -13.92 -9.37 23.84
N VAL A 462 -14.34 -8.21 23.35
CA VAL A 462 -13.46 -7.08 23.02
C VAL A 462 -12.72 -6.57 24.26
N GLN A 463 -13.41 -6.42 25.40
CA GLN A 463 -12.80 -6.02 26.67
C GLN A 463 -11.78 -7.04 27.17
N ARG A 464 -12.05 -8.34 27.00
CA ARG A 464 -11.12 -9.41 27.38
C ARG A 464 -9.82 -9.33 26.59
N VAL A 465 -9.91 -9.23 25.27
CA VAL A 465 -8.75 -9.08 24.38
C VAL A 465 -8.00 -7.78 24.69
N ALA A 466 -8.70 -6.68 24.94
CA ALA A 466 -8.08 -5.40 25.28
C ALA A 466 -7.21 -5.52 26.52
N LYS A 467 -7.72 -6.20 27.55
CA LYS A 467 -6.98 -6.44 28.79
C LYS A 467 -5.73 -7.29 28.57
N THR A 468 -5.80 -8.34 27.75
CA THR A 468 -4.65 -9.18 27.40
C THR A 468 -3.56 -8.39 26.68
N LEU A 469 -3.96 -7.53 25.73
CA LEU A 469 -3.05 -6.73 24.92
C LEU A 469 -2.58 -5.44 25.62
N GLY A 470 -3.15 -5.11 26.78
CA GLY A 470 -2.86 -3.88 27.52
C GLY A 470 -3.44 -2.60 26.88
N ILE A 471 -4.52 -2.73 26.10
CA ILE A 471 -5.24 -1.61 25.49
C ILE A 471 -6.22 -1.03 26.52
N THR A 472 -6.20 0.30 26.69
CA THR A 472 -6.94 0.98 27.78
C THR A 472 -8.38 1.32 27.43
N GLU A 473 -8.70 1.42 26.14
CA GLU A 473 -10.04 1.74 25.67
C GLU A 473 -10.42 0.79 24.54
N ALA A 474 -11.58 0.14 24.66
CA ALA A 474 -12.06 -0.77 23.65
C ALA A 474 -13.59 -0.76 23.59
N HIS A 475 -14.15 -0.93 22.39
CA HIS A 475 -15.59 -0.86 22.14
C HIS A 475 -16.02 -1.99 21.20
N GLY A 476 -16.92 -2.86 21.66
CA GLY A 476 -17.52 -3.93 20.85
C GLY A 476 -18.98 -3.67 20.45
N GLY A 477 -19.53 -4.58 19.64
CA GLY A 477 -20.90 -4.53 19.13
C GLY A 477 -21.12 -3.47 18.06
N LEU A 478 -20.05 -3.01 17.41
CA LEU A 478 -20.08 -1.86 16.51
C LEU A 478 -20.38 -2.25 15.05
N LEU A 479 -21.28 -1.51 14.43
CA LEU A 479 -21.46 -1.50 12.98
C LEU A 479 -20.38 -0.65 12.29
N PRO A 480 -20.17 -0.79 10.98
CA PRO A 480 -19.20 0.05 10.25
C PRO A 480 -19.41 1.55 10.43
N GLU A 481 -20.67 2.03 10.47
CA GLU A 481 -20.94 3.45 10.72
C GLU A 481 -20.55 3.88 12.14
N ASP A 482 -20.70 2.99 13.12
CA ASP A 482 -20.32 3.26 14.51
C ASP A 482 -18.81 3.42 14.63
N LYS A 483 -18.05 2.52 14.00
CA LYS A 483 -16.58 2.61 13.96
C LYS A 483 -16.12 3.94 13.36
N ALA A 484 -16.76 4.36 12.26
CA ALA A 484 -16.45 5.65 11.63
C ALA A 484 -16.73 6.83 12.56
N ARG A 485 -17.83 6.80 13.31
CA ARG A 485 -18.16 7.84 14.29
C ARG A 485 -17.13 7.97 15.40
N TYR A 486 -16.66 6.85 15.96
CA TYR A 486 -15.57 6.87 16.95
C TYR A 486 -14.30 7.49 16.38
N VAL A 487 -13.92 7.13 15.15
CA VAL A 487 -12.74 7.70 14.49
C VAL A 487 -12.87 9.21 14.30
N GLU A 488 -14.03 9.71 13.88
CA GLU A 488 -14.26 11.16 13.73
C GLU A 488 -14.27 11.89 15.07
N GLN A 489 -14.79 11.25 16.14
CA GLN A 489 -14.71 11.81 17.49
C GLN A 489 -13.24 11.99 17.93
N TYR A 490 -12.40 10.97 17.79
CA TYR A 490 -10.99 11.06 18.18
C TYR A 490 -10.16 12.00 17.32
N LYS A 491 -10.60 12.32 16.09
CA LYS A 491 -9.95 13.36 15.26
C LYS A 491 -10.29 14.78 15.70
N ALA A 492 -11.41 14.96 16.38
CA ALA A 492 -11.89 16.26 16.83
C ALA A 492 -11.37 16.65 18.22
N GLU A 493 -11.01 15.65 19.03
CA GLU A 493 -10.18 15.76 20.24
C GLU A 493 -8.73 16.13 19.88
#